data_AF-A0A968DUC8-F1
#
_entry.id   AF-A0A968DUC8-F1
#
_cell.length_a   1.000
_cell.length_b   1.000
_cell.length_c   1.000
_cell.angle_alpha   90.00
_cell.angle_beta   90.00
_cell.angle_gamma   90.00
#
_symmetry.space_group_name_H-M   'P 1'
#
loop_
_entity.id
_entity.type
_entity.pdbx_description
1 polymer ?
#
loop_
_entity_poly.entity_id
_entity_poly.type
_entity_poly.pdbx_seq_one_letter_code
_entity_poly.pdbx_strand_id
1 'polypeptide(L)'
;NELKSFDVNVQVYDPMVDEAEVMTEYGLKVCNKADLIKAGAVILAVTHEEFLTGGWDYILDLLDEDGVVFDVKSVLPRDACPENI
;
A
#
# COMPACT_ATOMS: atom_id res chain seq x y z
N ASN A 1 12.59 -7.46 -5.15
CA ASN A 1 12.35 -8.55 -4.17
C ASN A 1 13.02 -8.29 -2.82
N GLU A 2 13.35 -7.03 -2.48
CA GLU A 2 14.12 -6.74 -1.26
C GLU A 2 13.37 -7.09 0.04
N LEU A 3 12.13 -6.62 0.23
CA LEU A 3 11.35 -6.89 1.43
C LEU A 3 11.15 -8.40 1.68
N LYS A 4 10.91 -9.17 0.61
CA LYS A 4 10.79 -10.64 0.70
C LYS A 4 12.09 -11.31 1.14
N SER A 5 13.25 -10.71 0.83
CA SER A 5 14.55 -11.24 1.28
C SER A 5 14.80 -11.05 2.78
N PHE A 6 14.02 -10.18 3.43
CA PHE A 6 14.00 -9.96 4.87
C PHE A 6 12.85 -10.73 5.57
N ASP A 7 12.30 -11.77 4.93
CA ASP A 7 11.17 -12.57 5.43
C ASP A 7 9.89 -11.76 5.73
N VAL A 8 9.72 -10.61 5.07
CA VAL A 8 8.49 -9.82 5.16
C VAL A 8 7.42 -10.43 4.26
N ASN A 9 6.21 -10.63 4.81
CA ASN A 9 5.04 -10.97 4.01
C ASN A 9 4.53 -9.73 3.27
N VAL A 10 4.53 -9.76 1.94
CA VAL A 10 4.24 -8.60 1.10
C VAL A 10 2.97 -8.81 0.28
N GLN A 11 2.04 -7.87 0.42
CA GLN A 11 0.89 -7.69 -0.48
C GLN A 11 1.18 -6.49 -1.39
N VAL A 12 0.91 -6.62 -2.68
CA VAL A 12 1.01 -5.52 -3.65
C VAL A 12 -0.38 -5.25 -4.17
N TYR A 13 -0.81 -3.99 -4.17
CA TYR A 13 -2.07 -3.58 -4.77
C TYR A 13 -1.84 -2.38 -5.67
N ASP A 14 -2.41 -2.45 -6.87
CA ASP A 14 -2.47 -1.35 -7.81
C ASP A 14 -3.85 -1.41 -8.53
N PRO A 15 -4.72 -0.39 -8.39
CA PRO A 15 -6.03 -0.36 -9.03
C PRO A 15 -5.97 -0.24 -10.56
N MET A 16 -4.82 0.11 -11.15
CA MET A 16 -4.67 0.39 -12.58
C MET A 16 -4.17 -0.80 -13.40
N VAL A 17 -3.84 -1.93 -12.76
CA VAL A 17 -3.22 -3.08 -13.44
C VAL A 17 -4.12 -4.30 -13.43
N ASP A 18 -4.01 -5.12 -14.47
CA ASP A 18 -4.61 -6.44 -14.51
C ASP A 18 -3.68 -7.46 -13.81
N GLU A 19 -4.25 -8.27 -12.91
CA GLU A 19 -3.47 -9.26 -12.14
C GLU A 19 -2.78 -10.29 -13.05
N ALA A 20 -3.46 -10.75 -14.11
CA ALA A 20 -2.95 -11.78 -15.00
C ALA A 20 -1.84 -11.23 -15.90
N GLU A 21 -1.98 -10.00 -16.38
CA GLU A 21 -0.93 -9.29 -17.13
C GLU A 21 0.32 -9.09 -16.27
N VAL A 22 0.18 -8.57 -15.04
CA VAL A 22 1.32 -8.33 -14.16
C VAL A 22 2.03 -9.63 -13.76
N MET A 23 1.29 -10.70 -13.51
CA MET A 23 1.89 -12.01 -13.27
C MET A 23 2.65 -12.53 -14.49
N THR A 24 2.10 -12.39 -15.69
CA THR A 24 2.72 -12.89 -16.93
C THR A 24 3.99 -12.13 -17.28
N GLU A 25 3.97 -10.80 -17.15
CA GLU A 25 5.10 -9.95 -17.54
C GLU A 25 6.19 -9.82 -16.47
N TYR A 26 5.79 -9.73 -15.20
CA TYR A 26 6.70 -9.41 -14.09
C TYR A 26 6.84 -10.54 -13.06
N GLY A 27 6.06 -11.62 -13.16
CA GLY A 27 6.04 -12.69 -12.16
C GLY A 27 5.60 -12.22 -10.78
N LEU A 28 4.86 -11.10 -10.72
CA LEU A 28 4.44 -10.46 -9.49
C LEU A 28 2.95 -10.73 -9.27
N LYS A 29 2.61 -11.19 -8.07
CA LYS A 29 1.21 -11.27 -7.65
C LYS A 29 0.75 -9.90 -7.14
N VAL A 30 -0.36 -9.41 -7.69
CA VAL A 30 -1.08 -8.23 -7.22
C VAL A 30 -2.39 -8.69 -6.60
N CYS A 31 -2.74 -8.18 -5.42
CA CYS A 31 -3.98 -8.48 -4.73
C CYS A 31 -5.12 -7.64 -5.28
N ASN A 32 -6.36 -8.13 -5.22
CA ASN A 32 -7.53 -7.28 -5.35
C ASN A 32 -7.74 -6.50 -4.04
N LYS A 33 -8.42 -5.36 -4.13
CA LYS A 33 -8.75 -4.54 -2.95
C LYS A 33 -9.48 -5.32 -1.85
N ALA A 34 -10.40 -6.20 -2.25
CA ALA A 34 -11.19 -7.01 -1.32
C ALA A 34 -10.38 -8.09 -0.60
N ASP A 35 -9.20 -8.45 -1.13
CA ASP A 35 -8.32 -9.47 -0.56
C ASP A 35 -7.24 -8.88 0.34
N LEU A 36 -7.14 -7.55 0.40
CA LEU A 36 -6.18 -6.87 1.26
C LEU A 36 -6.52 -7.09 2.72
N ILE A 37 -5.53 -7.56 3.47
CA ILE A 37 -5.55 -7.55 4.92
C ILE A 37 -4.74 -6.37 5.45
N LYS A 38 -5.09 -5.90 6.64
CA LYS A 38 -4.32 -4.89 7.36
C LYS A 38 -2.87 -5.32 7.54
N ALA A 39 -1.97 -4.34 7.50
CA ALA A 39 -0.54 -4.56 7.59
C ALA A 39 0.08 -3.68 8.69
N GLY A 40 1.13 -4.21 9.32
CA GLY A 40 1.99 -3.42 10.22
C GLY A 40 2.82 -2.36 9.50
N ALA A 41 2.87 -2.36 8.16
CA ALA A 41 3.42 -1.26 7.39
C ALA A 41 2.69 -1.09 6.06
N VAL A 42 2.37 0.16 5.70
CA VAL A 42 1.81 0.52 4.39
C VAL A 42 2.80 1.43 3.67
N ILE A 43 3.17 1.06 2.44
CA ILE A 43 4.08 1.84 1.59
C ILE A 43 3.28 2.42 0.43
N LEU A 44 3.13 3.76 0.41
CA LEU A 44 2.53 4.46 -0.72
C LEU A 44 3.62 4.75 -1.76
N ALA A 45 3.72 3.86 -2.75
CA ALA A 45 4.79 3.90 -3.76
C ALA A 45 4.46 4.77 -4.98
N VAL A 46 3.17 5.05 -5.23
CA VAL A 46 2.67 5.74 -6.43
C VAL A 46 1.49 6.65 -6.07
N THR A 47 1.19 7.59 -6.95
CA THR A 47 0.22 8.69 -6.71
C THR A 47 -1.08 8.47 -7.48
N HIS A 48 -1.68 7.29 -7.36
CA HIS A 48 -2.95 7.00 -8.02
C HIS A 48 -4.08 7.82 -7.39
N GLU A 49 -5.02 8.29 -8.22
CA GLU A 49 -6.11 9.19 -7.81
C GLU A 49 -6.96 8.60 -6.67
N GLU A 50 -7.17 7.28 -6.67
CA GLU A 50 -7.88 6.57 -5.60
C GLU A 50 -7.23 6.81 -4.22
N PHE A 51 -5.91 6.71 -4.13
CA PHE A 51 -5.17 6.89 -2.88
C PHE A 51 -5.15 8.36 -2.45
N LEU A 52 -5.04 9.29 -3.40
CA LEU A 52 -5.05 10.73 -3.12
C LEU A 52 -6.41 11.19 -2.63
N THR A 53 -7.49 10.70 -3.25
CA THR A 53 -8.87 11.04 -2.90
C THR A 53 -9.22 10.51 -1.52
N GLY A 54 -8.79 9.30 -1.19
CA GLY A 54 -9.02 8.68 0.10
C GLY A 54 -8.11 9.19 1.23
N GLY A 55 -6.91 9.68 0.89
CA GLY A 55 -5.99 10.30 1.83
C GLY A 55 -5.63 9.40 3.02
N TRP A 56 -5.54 9.98 4.22
CA TRP A 56 -5.21 9.25 5.44
C TRP A 56 -6.22 8.15 5.77
N ASP A 57 -7.52 8.38 5.61
CA ASP A 57 -8.56 7.40 5.94
C ASP A 57 -8.37 6.09 5.15
N TYR A 58 -8.05 6.22 3.85
CA TYR A 58 -7.76 5.06 3.00
C TYR A 58 -6.55 4.26 3.48
N ILE A 59 -5.49 4.96 3.90
CA ILE A 59 -4.27 4.32 4.36
C ILE A 59 -4.49 3.63 5.71
N LEU A 60 -5.25 4.26 6.62
CA LEU A 60 -5.58 3.72 7.93
C LEU A 60 -6.49 2.48 7.86
N ASP A 61 -7.35 2.40 6.85
CA ASP A 61 -8.16 1.20 6.60
C ASP A 61 -7.28 -0.03 6.28
N LEU A 62 -6.08 0.19 5.73
CA LEU A 62 -5.10 -0.84 5.38
C LEU A 62 -4.03 -1.05 6.46
N LEU A 63 -4.03 -0.24 7.51
CA LEU A 63 -3.00 -0.27 8.55
C LEU A 63 -3.51 -0.91 9.84
N ASP A 64 -2.65 -1.68 10.50
CA ASP A 64 -2.87 -2.13 11.88
C ASP A 64 -2.70 -0.96 12.88
N GLU A 65 -3.20 -1.11 14.11
CA GLU A 65 -3.26 -0.03 15.12
C GLU A 65 -1.89 0.61 15.45
N ASP A 66 -0.82 -0.18 15.42
CA ASP A 66 0.57 0.23 15.69
C ASP A 66 1.45 0.19 14.43
N GLY A 67 0.84 0.32 13.25
CA GLY A 67 1.55 0.22 11.97
C GLY A 67 2.30 1.49 11.58
N VAL A 68 3.20 1.36 10.60
CA VAL A 68 4.00 2.48 10.06
C VAL A 68 3.59 2.80 8.62
N VAL A 69 3.47 4.08 8.29
CA VAL A 69 3.22 4.52 6.91
C VAL A 69 4.49 5.11 6.30
N PHE A 70 4.86 4.62 5.12
CA PHE A 70 5.94 5.17 4.32
C PHE A 70 5.40 5.74 3.01
N ASP A 71 5.27 7.06 2.96
CA ASP A 71 4.88 7.79 1.75
C ASP A 71 6.11 8.18 0.94
N VAL A 72 6.44 7.33 -0.04
CA VAL A 72 7.59 7.54 -0.96
C VAL A 72 7.40 8.80 -1.80
N LYS A 73 6.16 9.19 -2.06
CA LYS A 73 5.81 10.26 -3.00
C LYS A 73 5.51 11.59 -2.30
N SER A 74 5.43 11.60 -0.97
CA SER A 74 5.19 12.79 -0.15
C SER A 74 3.90 13.53 -0.54
N VAL A 75 2.81 12.79 -0.68
CA VAL A 75 1.48 13.26 -1.07
C VAL A 75 0.48 13.30 0.09
N LEU A 76 0.70 12.56 1.17
CA LEU A 76 -0.14 12.62 2.36
C LEU A 76 0.16 13.90 3.15
N PRO A 77 -0.86 14.72 3.50
CA PRO A 77 -0.65 15.95 4.26
C PRO A 77 -0.12 15.65 5.66
N ARG A 78 1.05 16.20 5.99
CA ARG A 78 1.73 15.92 7.27
C ARG A 78 1.02 16.51 8.47
N ASP A 79 0.32 17.62 8.29
CA ASP A 79 -0.51 18.29 9.29
C ASP A 79 -1.78 17.50 9.64
N ALA A 80 -2.22 16.60 8.76
CA ALA A 80 -3.34 15.69 8.98
C ALA A 80 -2.89 14.28 9.43
N CYS A 81 -1.59 14.07 9.69
CA CYS A 81 -1.08 12.79 10.17
C CYS A 81 -1.69 12.44 11.53
N PRO A 82 -2.30 11.26 11.70
CA PRO A 82 -2.80 10.81 12.99
C PRO A 82 -1.67 10.67 14.02
N GLU A 83 -2.01 10.82 15.32
CA GLU A 83 -1.02 10.86 16.40
C GLU A 83 -0.22 9.56 16.60
N ASN A 84 -0.77 8.42 16.15
CA ASN A 84 -0.21 7.08 16.34
C ASN A 84 0.51 6.51 15.10
N ILE A 85 0.88 7.37 14.15
CA ILE A 85 1.53 7.00 12.88
C ILE A 85 2.96 7.56 12.80
#